data_AF-A0A7G8G450-F1
#
_entry.id   AF-A0A7G8G450-F1
#
_cell.length_a   1.000
_cell.length_b   1.000
_cell.length_c   1.000
_cell.angle_alpha   90.00
_cell.angle_beta   90.00
_cell.angle_gamma   90.00
#
_symmetry.space_group_name_H-M   'P 1'
#
loop_
_entity.id
_entity.type
_entity.pdbx_description
1 polymer ?
#
loop_
_entity_poly.entity_id
_entity_poly.type
_entity_poly.pdbx_seq_one_letter_code
_entity_poly.pdbx_strand_id
1 'polypeptide(L)'
;MGLVWLKAPAAVLLCGALLGAGFPHPVAKRMLGTWVLTDNDNVPFNLILRADGSSLTVIGKRHPDLGVPQRMTRNQLLETGSWQPWGNGIRSTYRDGWTDTIQLGPAGLVQWSWKPGASLNGGPSNHGKAVQLTRPVSAWVGAYKLQPTQPEKPPYLAVLTSSGMAFNNIDQVADGSWSLRDNGSVMIKWTSGWRSLIKPPASGIPAPKQTISVQHWRPGVPISEPASAIRSGTRL
;
A
#
# COMPACT_ATOMS: atom_id res chain seq x y z
N MET A 1 -70.22 -36.63 3.19
CA MET A 1 -68.86 -36.88 2.69
C MET A 1 -68.31 -35.59 2.09
N GLY A 2 -67.19 -35.09 2.62
CA GLY A 2 -66.25 -34.22 1.90
C GLY A 2 -66.42 -32.70 1.97
N LEU A 3 -65.82 -32.06 2.99
CA LEU A 3 -65.18 -30.72 2.86
C LEU A 3 -64.08 -30.81 1.77
N VAL A 4 -63.65 -29.74 1.09
CA VAL A 4 -62.65 -28.77 1.58
C VAL A 4 -62.47 -27.67 0.53
N TRP A 5 -62.47 -26.42 0.99
CA TRP A 5 -61.95 -25.25 0.28
C TRP A 5 -60.44 -25.40 0.03
N LEU A 6 -60.00 -25.30 -1.23
CA LEU A 6 -58.58 -25.13 -1.55
C LEU A 6 -58.36 -23.87 -2.39
N LYS A 7 -57.54 -23.01 -1.82
CA LYS A 7 -57.10 -21.70 -2.30
C LYS A 7 -56.41 -21.82 -3.65
N ALA A 8 -56.63 -20.84 -4.52
CA ALA A 8 -55.86 -20.64 -5.74
C ALA A 8 -54.35 -20.52 -5.42
N PRO A 9 -53.46 -21.24 -6.12
CA PRO A 9 -52.05 -20.95 -6.05
C PRO A 9 -51.80 -19.72 -6.91
N ALA A 10 -51.53 -18.58 -6.27
CA ALA A 10 -50.92 -17.42 -6.91
C ALA A 10 -49.47 -17.81 -7.28
N ALA A 11 -49.31 -18.42 -8.44
CA ALA A 11 -48.03 -18.63 -9.08
C ALA A 11 -48.06 -17.93 -10.44
N VAL A 12 -46.91 -17.34 -10.78
CA VAL A 12 -46.58 -16.69 -12.04
C VAL A 12 -47.08 -15.25 -12.15
N LEU A 13 -46.27 -14.33 -11.62
CA LEU A 13 -46.02 -13.01 -12.22
C LEU A 13 -44.77 -12.43 -11.54
N LEU A 14 -43.61 -12.54 -12.19
CA LEU A 14 -42.60 -11.49 -12.32
C LEU A 14 -41.39 -12.07 -13.08
N CYS A 15 -41.52 -12.19 -14.39
CA CYS A 15 -40.35 -12.17 -15.27
C CYS A 15 -40.38 -10.84 -16.00
N GLY A 16 -39.29 -10.08 -15.88
CA GLY A 16 -38.98 -8.98 -16.79
C GLY A 16 -39.02 -7.59 -16.15
N ALA A 17 -37.97 -7.23 -15.41
CA ALA A 17 -37.31 -5.91 -15.49
C ALA A 17 -36.21 -5.77 -14.42
N LEU A 18 -35.07 -6.44 -14.58
CA LEU A 18 -33.81 -6.04 -13.94
C LEU A 18 -32.65 -6.15 -14.93
N LEU A 19 -32.84 -5.61 -16.14
CA LEU A 19 -31.75 -5.20 -17.02
C LEU A 19 -31.71 -3.68 -16.96
N GLY A 20 -30.89 -3.12 -16.07
CA GLY A 20 -30.76 -1.66 -15.97
C GLY A 20 -30.19 -1.12 -14.66
N ALA A 21 -30.10 -1.92 -13.60
CA ALA A 21 -29.28 -1.54 -12.46
C ALA A 21 -27.84 -1.94 -12.76
N GLY A 22 -27.16 -1.18 -13.62
CA GLY A 22 -25.71 -1.21 -13.65
C GLY A 22 -25.26 -0.98 -12.21
N PHE A 23 -24.69 -2.01 -11.57
CA PHE A 23 -23.99 -1.81 -10.31
C PHE A 23 -23.12 -0.57 -10.51
N PRO A 24 -23.19 0.44 -9.63
CA PRO A 24 -22.38 1.63 -9.80
C PRO A 24 -20.95 1.15 -9.88
N HIS A 25 -20.38 1.21 -11.08
CA HIS A 25 -18.96 0.99 -11.26
C HIS A 25 -18.34 2.01 -10.31
N PRO A 26 -17.50 1.60 -9.35
CA PRO A 26 -16.79 2.60 -8.58
C PRO A 26 -16.09 3.45 -9.61
N VAL A 27 -16.39 4.75 -9.58
CA VAL A 27 -15.70 5.69 -10.47
C VAL A 27 -14.23 5.45 -10.18
N ALA A 28 -13.46 4.93 -11.14
CA ALA A 28 -12.08 4.47 -10.93
C ALA A 28 -11.24 5.53 -10.19
N LYS A 29 -11.58 6.81 -10.41
CA LYS A 29 -11.09 7.98 -9.69
C LYS A 29 -11.22 7.92 -8.15
N ARG A 30 -12.30 7.34 -7.61
CA ARG A 30 -12.53 7.14 -6.16
C ARG A 30 -11.63 6.07 -5.56
N MET A 31 -11.15 5.13 -6.38
CA MET A 31 -10.26 4.06 -5.95
C MET A 31 -8.80 4.50 -5.90
N LEU A 32 -8.46 5.66 -6.45
CA LEU A 32 -7.11 6.21 -6.37
C LEU A 32 -6.69 6.48 -4.92
N GLY A 33 -5.39 6.36 -4.66
CA GLY A 33 -4.81 6.63 -3.35
C GLY A 33 -4.18 5.39 -2.72
N THR A 34 -3.99 5.45 -1.40
CA THR A 34 -3.28 4.42 -0.65
C THR A 34 -4.27 3.59 0.15
N TRP A 35 -4.15 2.27 0.03
CA TRP A 35 -4.97 1.26 0.67
C TRP A 35 -4.14 0.45 1.64
N VAL A 36 -4.75 -0.01 2.72
CA VAL A 36 -4.23 -1.07 3.60
C VAL A 36 -4.91 -2.37 3.20
N LEU A 37 -4.07 -3.35 2.89
CA LEU A 37 -4.40 -4.72 2.54
C LEU A 37 -3.69 -5.66 3.53
N THR A 38 -4.07 -6.93 3.60
CA THR A 38 -3.37 -7.94 4.40
C THR A 38 -2.87 -9.06 3.52
N ASP A 39 -1.71 -9.64 3.86
CA ASP A 39 -1.23 -10.87 3.21
C ASP A 39 -1.84 -12.12 3.85
N ASN A 40 -1.35 -13.31 3.46
CA ASN A 40 -1.82 -14.60 3.97
C ASN A 40 -1.52 -14.81 5.46
N ASP A 41 -0.55 -14.07 6.01
CA ASP A 41 -0.15 -14.14 7.41
C ASP A 41 -0.84 -13.05 8.25
N ASN A 42 -1.86 -12.38 7.69
CA ASN A 42 -2.54 -11.22 8.27
C ASN A 42 -1.63 -10.03 8.54
N VAL A 43 -0.52 -9.91 7.81
CA VAL A 43 0.40 -8.78 7.95
C VAL A 43 -0.07 -7.66 7.02
N PRO A 44 -0.27 -6.43 7.55
CA PRO A 44 -0.74 -5.33 6.73
C PRO A 44 0.36 -4.83 5.80
N PHE A 45 0.01 -4.61 4.54
CA PHE A 45 0.82 -3.94 3.54
C PHE A 45 0.03 -2.82 2.87
N ASN A 46 0.69 -1.94 2.12
CA ASN A 46 -0.01 -0.84 1.45
C ASN A 46 0.05 -0.93 -0.07
N LEU A 47 -1.12 -0.82 -0.70
CA LEU A 47 -1.28 -0.70 -2.15
C LEU A 47 -1.57 0.76 -2.52
N ILE A 48 -0.75 1.34 -3.39
CA ILE A 48 -0.89 2.71 -3.89
C ILE A 48 -1.35 2.67 -5.34
N LEU A 49 -2.54 3.20 -5.62
CA LEU A 49 -3.15 3.28 -6.95
C LEU A 49 -3.03 4.71 -7.49
N ARG A 50 -2.37 4.86 -8.66
CA ARG A 50 -2.06 6.15 -9.27
C ARG A 50 -2.91 6.42 -10.49
N ALA A 51 -3.12 7.71 -10.79
CA ALA A 51 -3.98 8.14 -11.89
C ALA A 51 -3.49 7.68 -13.28
N ASP A 52 -2.20 7.39 -13.42
CA ASP A 52 -1.58 6.89 -14.67
C ASP A 52 -1.78 5.39 -14.90
N GLY A 53 -2.56 4.71 -14.05
CA GLY A 53 -2.79 3.27 -14.13
C GLY A 53 -1.66 2.41 -13.53
N SER A 54 -0.63 3.02 -12.94
CA SER A 54 0.41 2.27 -12.23
C SER A 54 0.03 2.01 -10.77
N SER A 55 0.48 0.87 -10.24
CA SER A 55 0.35 0.50 -8.84
C SER A 55 1.72 0.29 -8.19
N LEU A 56 1.82 0.63 -6.91
CA LEU A 56 2.99 0.36 -6.07
C LEU A 56 2.50 -0.27 -4.78
N THR A 57 2.97 -1.48 -4.53
CA THR A 57 2.82 -2.14 -3.23
C THR A 57 4.07 -1.89 -2.42
N VAL A 58 3.89 -1.43 -1.18
CA VAL A 58 4.98 -1.37 -0.21
C VAL A 58 4.76 -2.40 0.89
N ILE A 59 5.83 -3.14 1.13
CA ILE A 59 5.90 -4.34 1.96
C ILE A 59 6.86 -4.04 3.11
N GLY A 60 6.78 -4.83 4.16
CA GLY A 60 7.66 -4.77 5.29
C GLY A 60 7.98 -6.15 5.83
N LYS A 61 8.58 -6.17 7.02
CA LYS A 61 8.69 -7.38 7.82
C LYS A 61 7.44 -7.58 8.68
N ARG A 62 7.17 -8.83 9.03
CA ARG A 62 6.17 -9.18 10.03
C ARG A 62 6.67 -8.79 11.42
N HIS A 63 5.76 -8.51 12.36
CA HIS A 63 6.11 -8.11 13.73
C HIS A 63 7.13 -9.04 14.45
N PRO A 64 7.10 -10.38 14.32
CA PRO A 64 8.12 -11.22 14.95
C PRO A 64 9.51 -11.15 14.28
N ASP A 65 9.59 -10.64 13.05
CA ASP A 65 10.84 -10.57 12.27
C ASP A 65 11.58 -9.21 12.49
N LEU A 66 10.99 -8.29 13.25
CA LEU A 66 11.55 -6.97 13.55
C LEU A 66 12.79 -7.08 14.46
N GLY A 67 13.80 -6.24 14.22
CA GLY A 67 15.06 -6.25 14.96
C GLY A 67 16.00 -7.40 14.58
N VAL A 68 15.53 -8.39 13.81
CA VAL A 68 16.34 -9.52 13.36
C VAL A 68 17.30 -9.05 12.25
N PRO A 69 18.61 -9.34 12.35
CA PRO A 69 19.58 -9.09 11.29
C PRO A 69 19.18 -9.79 9.99
N GLN A 70 18.75 -9.00 9.02
CA GLN A 70 18.41 -9.42 7.69
C GLN A 70 18.37 -8.19 6.77
N ARG A 71 19.26 -8.17 5.78
CA ARG A 71 19.16 -7.22 4.67
C ARG A 71 17.95 -7.58 3.82
N MET A 72 17.16 -6.58 3.46
CA MET A 72 16.02 -6.76 2.56
C MET A 72 16.42 -6.49 1.11
N THR A 73 15.95 -7.34 0.21
CA THR A 73 16.02 -7.10 -1.24
C THR A 73 14.92 -6.14 -1.68
N ARG A 74 15.01 -5.61 -2.91
CA ARG A 74 13.96 -4.73 -3.47
C ARG A 74 12.58 -5.38 -3.40
N ASN A 75 12.45 -6.65 -3.80
CA ASN A 75 11.16 -7.33 -3.90
C ASN A 75 10.56 -7.68 -2.52
N GLN A 76 11.36 -7.67 -1.46
CA GLN A 76 10.87 -7.78 -0.09
C GLN A 76 10.37 -6.43 0.47
N LEU A 77 10.74 -5.31 -0.17
CA LEU A 77 10.34 -3.96 0.26
C LEU A 77 9.17 -3.42 -0.56
N LEU A 78 9.11 -3.73 -1.86
CA LEU A 78 8.08 -3.21 -2.74
C LEU A 78 7.87 -4.09 -3.96
N GLU A 79 6.68 -3.97 -4.54
CA GLU A 79 6.34 -4.49 -5.86
C GLU A 79 5.65 -3.41 -6.68
N THR A 80 5.85 -3.44 -7.99
CA THR A 80 5.29 -2.51 -8.97
C THR A 80 4.37 -3.24 -9.92
N GLY A 81 3.22 -2.63 -10.22
CA GLY A 81 2.24 -3.22 -11.11
C GLY A 81 1.50 -2.18 -11.94
N SER A 82 0.44 -2.65 -12.57
CA SER A 82 -0.57 -1.84 -13.20
C SER A 82 -1.93 -2.18 -12.60
N TRP A 83 -2.83 -1.22 -12.60
CA TRP A 83 -4.21 -1.44 -12.20
C TRP A 83 -5.18 -0.98 -13.27
N GLN A 84 -6.36 -1.57 -13.27
CA GLN A 84 -7.47 -1.22 -14.14
C GLN A 84 -8.80 -1.43 -13.43
N PRO A 85 -9.89 -0.78 -13.89
CA PRO A 85 -11.24 -1.12 -13.46
C PRO A 85 -11.54 -2.61 -13.68
N TRP A 86 -12.21 -3.25 -12.72
CA TRP A 86 -12.57 -4.65 -12.82
C TRP A 86 -13.82 -4.95 -11.98
N GLY A 87 -14.89 -5.39 -12.65
CA GLY A 87 -16.21 -5.54 -12.01
C GLY A 87 -16.66 -4.24 -11.35
N ASN A 88 -17.08 -4.34 -10.09
CA ASN A 88 -17.43 -3.19 -9.24
C ASN A 88 -16.25 -2.68 -8.40
N GLY A 89 -15.03 -2.77 -8.94
CA GLY A 89 -13.78 -2.56 -8.23
C GLY A 89 -12.62 -2.19 -9.14
N ILE A 90 -11.42 -2.48 -8.65
CA ILE A 90 -10.17 -2.47 -9.41
C ILE A 90 -9.49 -3.82 -9.32
N ARG A 91 -8.62 -4.08 -10.29
CA ARG A 91 -7.65 -5.18 -10.28
C ARG A 91 -6.26 -4.60 -10.49
N SER A 92 -5.33 -4.96 -9.63
CA SER A 92 -3.90 -4.68 -9.72
C SER A 92 -3.15 -5.97 -10.04
N THR A 93 -2.28 -5.93 -11.04
CA THR A 93 -1.45 -7.07 -11.48
C THR A 93 0.03 -6.71 -11.38
N TYR A 94 0.82 -7.64 -10.85
CA TYR A 94 2.23 -7.42 -10.54
C TYR A 94 3.15 -8.31 -11.37
N ARG A 95 4.45 -7.97 -11.38
CA ARG A 95 5.47 -8.68 -12.18
C ARG A 95 5.75 -10.09 -11.71
N ASP A 96 5.57 -10.35 -10.42
CA ASP A 96 5.73 -11.68 -9.82
C ASP A 96 4.55 -12.62 -10.11
N GLY A 97 3.50 -12.11 -10.78
CA GLY A 97 2.30 -12.86 -11.16
C GLY A 97 1.18 -12.81 -10.12
N TRP A 98 1.37 -12.13 -8.98
CA TRP A 98 0.28 -11.88 -8.05
C TRP A 98 -0.77 -10.95 -8.67
N THR A 99 -2.01 -11.13 -8.24
CA THR A 99 -3.13 -10.24 -8.56
C THR A 99 -3.86 -9.88 -7.29
N ASP A 100 -4.06 -8.59 -7.04
CA ASP A 100 -4.93 -8.08 -5.98
C ASP A 100 -6.14 -7.38 -6.60
N THR A 101 -7.29 -7.50 -5.96
CA THR A 101 -8.47 -6.73 -6.31
C THR A 101 -8.99 -6.00 -5.09
N ILE A 102 -9.58 -4.82 -5.31
CA ILE A 102 -10.38 -4.12 -4.31
C ILE A 102 -11.77 -3.98 -4.89
N GLN A 103 -12.75 -4.59 -4.26
CA GLN A 103 -14.13 -4.64 -4.74
C GLN A 103 -15.13 -4.13 -3.71
N LEU A 104 -16.26 -3.63 -4.18
CA LEU A 104 -17.35 -3.22 -3.31
C LEU A 104 -18.16 -4.45 -2.88
N GLY A 105 -17.97 -4.88 -1.64
CA GLY A 105 -18.78 -5.90 -1.00
C GLY A 105 -19.98 -5.30 -0.24
N PRO A 106 -20.92 -6.14 0.22
CA PRO A 106 -22.09 -5.70 1.00
C PRO A 106 -21.74 -4.95 2.29
N ALA A 107 -20.62 -5.29 2.92
CA ALA A 107 -20.14 -4.71 4.17
C ALA A 107 -19.05 -3.64 3.98
N GLY A 108 -18.83 -3.19 2.73
CA GLY A 108 -17.76 -2.25 2.38
C GLY A 108 -16.71 -2.87 1.46
N LEU A 109 -15.56 -2.20 1.34
CA LEU A 109 -14.53 -2.59 0.40
C LEU A 109 -13.74 -3.80 0.89
N VAL A 110 -13.58 -4.78 -0.01
CA VAL A 110 -12.92 -6.05 0.26
C VAL A 110 -11.73 -6.25 -0.66
N GLN A 111 -10.73 -6.95 -0.15
CA GLN A 111 -9.57 -7.42 -0.88
C GLN A 111 -9.78 -8.88 -1.26
N TRP A 112 -9.54 -9.23 -2.51
CA TRP A 112 -9.29 -10.62 -2.94
C TRP A 112 -7.98 -10.71 -3.69
N SER A 113 -7.14 -11.69 -3.37
CA SER A 113 -5.82 -11.88 -3.99
C SER A 113 -5.64 -13.29 -4.53
N TRP A 114 -4.93 -13.41 -5.65
CA TRP A 114 -4.59 -14.67 -6.30
C TRP A 114 -3.08 -14.77 -6.44
N LYS A 115 -2.55 -15.92 -6.02
CA LYS A 115 -1.14 -16.27 -6.20
C LYS A 115 -0.80 -16.44 -7.69
N PRO A 116 0.50 -16.38 -8.06
CA PRO A 116 0.94 -16.58 -9.44
C PRO A 116 0.40 -17.88 -10.05
N GLY A 117 -0.15 -17.79 -11.25
CA GLY A 117 -0.71 -18.91 -12.00
C GLY A 117 -2.11 -19.38 -11.54
N ALA A 118 -2.69 -18.81 -10.47
CA ALA A 118 -4.04 -19.16 -10.08
C ALA A 118 -5.08 -18.56 -11.03
N SER A 119 -6.14 -19.33 -11.31
CA SER A 119 -7.27 -18.86 -12.12
C SER A 119 -8.09 -17.83 -11.33
N LEU A 120 -8.38 -16.68 -11.96
CA LEU A 120 -9.27 -15.66 -11.39
C LEU A 120 -10.74 -16.12 -11.31
N ASN A 121 -11.10 -17.18 -12.04
CA ASN A 121 -12.42 -17.80 -11.94
C ASN A 121 -12.51 -18.82 -10.79
N GLY A 122 -11.37 -19.16 -10.19
CA GLY A 122 -11.30 -19.96 -8.97
C GLY A 122 -11.33 -19.09 -7.71
N GLY A 123 -11.43 -19.74 -6.56
CA GLY A 123 -11.36 -19.07 -5.27
C GLY A 123 -10.05 -18.30 -5.06
N PRO A 124 -10.07 -17.16 -4.33
CA PRO A 124 -8.87 -16.39 -4.08
C PRO A 124 -7.92 -17.14 -3.14
N SER A 125 -6.62 -16.87 -3.28
CA SER A 125 -5.59 -17.35 -2.35
C SER A 125 -5.63 -16.61 -1.02
N ASN A 126 -6.10 -15.37 -1.03
CA ASN A 126 -6.30 -14.54 0.16
C ASN A 126 -7.55 -13.68 0.05
N HIS A 127 -8.19 -13.38 1.18
CA HIS A 127 -9.28 -12.41 1.22
C HIS A 127 -9.29 -11.64 2.53
N GLY A 128 -9.72 -10.38 2.49
CA GLY A 128 -9.73 -9.51 3.65
C GLY A 128 -10.51 -8.23 3.43
N LYS A 129 -10.41 -7.30 4.37
CA LYS A 129 -10.93 -5.94 4.21
C LYS A 129 -9.90 -5.07 3.48
N ALA A 130 -10.38 -4.17 2.63
CA ALA A 130 -9.56 -3.12 2.05
C ALA A 130 -9.92 -1.79 2.70
N VAL A 131 -8.93 -1.12 3.31
CA VAL A 131 -9.14 0.15 4.02
C VAL A 131 -8.40 1.27 3.32
N GLN A 132 -9.12 2.28 2.83
CA GLN A 132 -8.49 3.45 2.24
C GLN A 132 -7.89 4.32 3.35
N LEU A 133 -6.63 4.72 3.19
CA LEU A 133 -5.99 5.65 4.10
C LEU A 133 -6.42 7.08 3.80
N THR A 134 -6.78 7.80 4.86
CA THR A 134 -7.01 9.24 4.80
C THR A 134 -5.70 10.02 4.92
N ARG A 135 -5.73 11.29 4.48
CA ARG A 135 -4.62 12.22 4.69
C ARG A 135 -4.49 12.54 6.20
N PRO A 136 -3.30 12.92 6.69
CA PRO A 136 -2.04 13.15 5.96
C PRO A 136 -1.15 11.91 5.80
N VAL A 137 -1.38 10.84 6.58
CA VAL A 137 -0.53 9.64 6.60
C VAL A 137 -0.44 8.97 5.23
N SER A 138 -1.57 8.82 4.53
CA SER A 138 -1.65 8.19 3.21
C SER A 138 -0.70 8.79 2.18
N ALA A 139 -0.35 10.07 2.35
CA ALA A 139 0.44 10.82 1.43
C ALA A 139 1.94 10.52 1.52
N TRP A 140 2.43 10.04 2.66
CA TRP A 140 3.84 9.70 2.89
C TRP A 140 4.11 8.20 2.84
N VAL A 141 3.10 7.36 3.00
CA VAL A 141 3.22 5.92 2.73
C VAL A 141 3.68 5.71 1.29
N GLY A 142 4.68 4.84 1.12
CA GLY A 142 5.29 4.58 -0.18
C GLY A 142 6.79 4.29 -0.10
N ALA A 143 7.40 4.20 -1.28
CA ALA A 143 8.81 3.89 -1.43
C ALA A 143 9.59 5.11 -1.91
N TYR A 144 10.82 5.22 -1.42
CA TYR A 144 11.73 6.31 -1.68
C TYR A 144 13.10 5.76 -2.03
N LYS A 145 13.71 6.32 -3.07
CA LYS A 145 15.12 6.08 -3.40
C LYS A 145 15.94 7.20 -2.81
N LEU A 146 16.78 6.91 -1.84
CA LEU A 146 17.53 7.90 -1.05
C LEU A 146 19.03 7.75 -1.29
N GLN A 147 19.76 8.85 -1.39
CA GLN A 147 21.22 8.82 -1.44
C GLN A 147 21.78 8.62 -0.02
N PRO A 148 22.73 7.69 0.19
CA PRO A 148 23.33 7.47 1.50
C PRO A 148 24.27 8.62 1.90
N THR A 149 24.70 8.62 3.17
CA THR A 149 25.70 9.57 3.66
C THR A 149 27.07 9.35 3.02
N GLN A 150 27.44 8.10 2.77
CA GLN A 150 28.65 7.69 2.06
C GLN A 150 28.47 7.87 0.54
N PRO A 151 29.12 8.85 -0.11
CA PRO A 151 28.87 9.17 -1.52
C PRO A 151 29.25 8.04 -2.49
N GLU A 152 30.15 7.14 -2.09
CA GLU A 152 30.59 6.00 -2.87
C GLU A 152 29.57 4.84 -2.89
N LYS A 153 28.60 4.84 -1.96
CA LYS A 153 27.57 3.80 -1.90
C LYS A 153 26.42 4.13 -2.86
N PRO A 154 25.81 3.11 -3.49
CA PRO A 154 24.65 3.34 -4.35
C PRO A 154 23.44 3.84 -3.52
N PRO A 155 22.48 4.50 -4.17
CA PRO A 155 21.21 4.87 -3.54
C PRO A 155 20.50 3.65 -2.99
N TYR A 156 19.86 3.81 -1.84
CA TYR A 156 19.11 2.76 -1.17
C TYR A 156 17.61 3.00 -1.24
N LEU A 157 16.83 1.95 -1.02
CA LEU A 157 15.37 2.02 -0.90
C LEU A 157 15.00 2.20 0.56
N ALA A 158 14.13 3.16 0.83
CA ALA A 158 13.42 3.31 2.08
C ALA A 158 11.91 3.21 1.82
N VAL A 159 11.22 2.37 2.58
CA VAL A 159 9.79 2.16 2.49
C VAL A 159 9.14 2.61 3.78
N LEU A 160 8.05 3.35 3.68
CA LEU A 160 7.22 3.79 4.80
C LEU A 160 5.85 3.12 4.69
N THR A 161 5.47 2.35 5.71
CA THR A 161 4.16 1.69 5.78
C THR A 161 3.20 2.47 6.67
N SER A 162 1.90 2.22 6.52
CA SER A 162 0.87 2.90 7.32
C SER A 162 0.85 2.51 8.79
N SER A 163 1.55 1.44 9.19
CA SER A 163 1.71 1.05 10.59
C SER A 163 2.73 1.91 11.35
N GLY A 164 3.32 2.92 10.70
CA GLY A 164 4.40 3.72 11.29
C GLY A 164 5.77 3.05 11.22
N MET A 165 5.87 1.90 10.54
CA MET A 165 7.12 1.19 10.32
C MET A 165 7.83 1.69 9.07
N ALA A 166 9.16 1.67 9.13
CA ALA A 166 10.03 1.96 8.01
C ALA A 166 10.97 0.79 7.74
N PHE A 167 11.29 0.53 6.48
CA PHE A 167 12.21 -0.53 6.08
C PHE A 167 13.21 -0.04 5.04
N ASN A 168 14.41 -0.59 5.01
CA ASN A 168 15.42 -0.24 4.02
C ASN A 168 16.25 -1.45 3.55
N ASN A 169 17.02 -1.26 2.47
CA ASN A 169 17.91 -2.30 1.91
C ASN A 169 19.41 -1.99 2.10
N ILE A 170 19.77 -1.01 2.93
CA ILE A 170 21.18 -0.65 3.18
C ILE A 170 21.69 -1.19 4.52
N ASP A 171 20.82 -1.28 5.51
CA ASP A 171 21.16 -1.71 6.87
C ASP A 171 21.14 -3.23 7.02
N GLN A 172 21.97 -3.75 7.94
CA GLN A 172 21.94 -5.16 8.33
C GLN A 172 20.65 -5.51 9.09
N VAL A 173 20.12 -4.58 9.87
CA VAL A 173 18.79 -4.66 10.48
C VAL A 173 17.94 -3.64 9.75
N ALA A 174 17.11 -4.12 8.83
CA ALA A 174 16.43 -3.30 7.83
C ALA A 174 15.30 -2.41 8.39
N ASP A 175 14.82 -2.67 9.60
CA ASP A 175 13.65 -2.00 10.16
C ASP A 175 13.95 -0.67 10.87
N GLY A 176 12.89 0.07 11.08
CA GLY A 176 12.84 1.34 11.78
C GLY A 176 11.41 1.79 11.95
N SER A 177 11.24 3.01 12.43
CA SER A 177 9.93 3.68 12.56
C SER A 177 9.96 5.04 11.90
N TRP A 178 8.79 5.54 11.50
CA TRP A 178 8.65 6.89 10.99
C TRP A 178 7.50 7.64 11.64
N SER A 179 7.60 8.97 11.61
CA SER A 179 6.60 9.88 12.14
C SER A 179 6.51 11.13 11.29
N LEU A 180 5.29 11.65 11.12
CA LEU A 180 5.06 12.97 10.54
C LEU A 180 5.27 14.03 11.61
N ARG A 181 6.00 15.09 11.28
CA ARG A 181 6.23 16.26 12.13
C ARG A 181 5.24 17.36 11.77
N ASP A 182 5.03 18.30 12.69
CA ASP A 182 4.07 19.40 12.54
C ASP A 182 4.37 20.28 11.31
N ASN A 183 5.64 20.41 10.93
CA ASN A 183 6.07 21.13 9.74
C ASN A 183 5.94 20.31 8.43
N GLY A 184 5.27 19.18 8.46
CA GLY A 184 5.04 18.30 7.31
C GLY A 184 6.24 17.43 6.91
N SER A 185 7.36 17.48 7.64
CA SER A 185 8.51 16.61 7.40
C SER A 185 8.32 15.21 7.99
N VAL A 186 8.99 14.22 7.39
CA VAL A 186 8.97 12.83 7.86
C VAL A 186 10.29 12.50 8.53
N MET A 187 10.23 12.20 9.82
CA MET A 187 11.38 11.68 10.57
C MET A 187 11.34 10.16 10.56
N ILE A 188 12.44 9.54 10.14
CA ILE A 188 12.67 8.11 10.18
C ILE A 188 13.78 7.83 11.21
N LYS A 189 13.51 6.89 12.12
CA LYS A 189 14.48 6.36 13.09
C LYS A 189 14.75 4.91 12.72
N TRP A 190 15.98 4.62 12.31
CA TRP A 190 16.41 3.27 11.93
C TRP A 190 16.89 2.51 13.15
N THR A 191 16.66 1.19 13.18
CA THR A 191 17.16 0.31 14.26
C THR A 191 18.70 0.29 14.29
N SER A 192 19.36 0.58 13.18
CA SER A 192 20.80 0.81 13.08
C SER A 192 21.31 2.04 13.86
N GLY A 193 20.41 2.85 14.43
CA GLY A 193 20.73 4.09 15.15
C GLY A 193 20.82 5.33 14.26
N TRP A 194 20.80 5.15 12.93
CA TRP A 194 20.72 6.25 11.97
C TRP A 194 19.37 6.95 12.04
N ARG A 195 19.34 8.23 11.65
CA ARG A 195 18.11 9.01 11.50
C ARG A 195 18.09 9.68 10.14
N SER A 196 16.91 9.73 9.52
CA SER A 196 16.68 10.43 8.26
C SER A 196 15.50 11.38 8.40
N LEU A 197 15.62 12.60 7.90
CA LEU A 197 14.53 13.56 7.80
C LEU A 197 14.26 13.87 6.34
N ILE A 198 13.09 13.49 5.85
CA ILE A 198 12.60 13.86 4.52
C ILE A 198 11.86 15.19 4.66
N LYS A 199 12.34 16.22 3.97
CA LYS A 199 11.66 17.53 3.94
C LYS A 199 10.60 17.55 2.83
N PRO A 200 9.41 18.10 3.10
CA PRO A 200 8.43 18.30 2.05
C PRO A 200 8.99 19.29 1.01
N PRO A 201 8.81 19.05 -0.30
CA PRO A 201 8.95 20.12 -1.28
C PRO A 201 7.95 21.27 -0.99
N ALA A 202 8.16 22.43 -1.62
CA ALA A 202 7.26 23.59 -1.47
C ALA A 202 5.79 23.27 -1.84
N SER A 203 5.58 22.31 -2.75
CA SER A 203 4.27 21.79 -3.13
C SER A 203 3.62 20.88 -2.08
N GLY A 204 4.26 20.67 -0.93
CA GLY A 204 3.81 19.79 0.13
C GLY A 204 4.33 18.35 -0.05
N ILE A 205 3.44 17.44 -0.42
CA ILE A 205 3.79 16.01 -0.56
C ILE A 205 4.53 15.79 -1.89
N PRO A 206 5.63 15.03 -1.91
CA PRO A 206 6.34 14.75 -3.15
C PRO A 206 5.49 13.87 -4.08
N ALA A 207 5.36 14.31 -5.33
CA ALA A 207 4.80 13.51 -6.42
C ALA A 207 5.75 12.35 -6.79
N PRO A 208 5.25 11.29 -7.45
CA PRO A 208 6.13 10.25 -8.01
C PRO A 208 7.21 10.87 -8.89
N LYS A 209 8.44 10.35 -8.78
CA LYS A 209 9.65 10.83 -9.45
C LYS A 209 10.11 12.24 -9.06
N GLN A 210 9.45 12.92 -8.13
CA GLN A 210 9.89 14.22 -7.64
C GLN A 210 11.11 14.08 -6.73
N THR A 211 12.12 14.93 -6.96
CA THR A 211 13.29 15.03 -6.10
C THR A 211 12.94 15.67 -4.76
N ILE A 212 13.49 15.11 -3.69
CA ILE A 212 13.32 15.57 -2.30
C ILE A 212 14.66 15.79 -1.64
N SER A 213 14.70 16.68 -0.65
CA SER A 213 15.87 16.87 0.21
C SER A 213 15.76 15.98 1.44
N VAL A 214 16.85 15.31 1.77
CA VAL A 214 16.94 14.34 2.87
C VAL A 214 18.14 14.71 3.74
N GLN A 215 17.91 14.83 5.03
CA GLN A 215 18.98 15.03 6.01
C GLN A 215 19.22 13.72 6.76
N HIS A 216 20.48 13.39 7.00
CA HIS A 216 20.87 12.18 7.70
C HIS A 216 21.73 12.50 8.92
N TRP A 217 21.51 11.80 10.02
CA TRP A 217 22.34 11.83 11.22
C TRP A 217 22.88 10.43 11.48
N ARG A 218 24.20 10.34 11.63
CA ARG A 218 24.87 9.11 12.04
C ARG A 218 24.48 8.72 13.48
N PRO A 219 24.62 7.43 13.85
CA PRO A 219 24.35 6.97 15.20
C PRO A 219 25.08 7.82 16.25
N GLY A 220 24.37 8.11 17.35
CA GLY A 220 24.90 8.92 18.44
C GLY A 220 24.82 10.45 18.24
N VAL A 221 24.51 10.94 17.03
CA VAL A 221 24.35 12.39 16.81
C VAL A 221 22.88 12.80 17.02
N PRO A 222 22.58 13.72 17.95
CA PRO A 222 21.23 14.24 18.15
C PRO A 222 20.70 14.99 16.92
N ILE A 223 19.37 14.99 16.74
CA ILE A 223 18.72 15.73 15.64
C ILE A 223 18.74 17.26 15.82
N SER A 224 19.10 17.74 17.02
CA SER A 224 19.31 19.17 17.32
C SER A 224 20.64 19.67 16.73
N GLU A 225 21.57 18.77 16.46
CA GLU A 225 22.85 19.09 15.84
C GLU A 225 22.74 19.13 14.31
N PRO A 226 23.69 19.77 13.62
CA PRO A 226 23.76 19.72 12.16
C PRO A 226 23.73 18.29 11.62
N ALA A 227 23.02 18.10 10.50
CA ALA A 227 22.95 16.82 9.82
C ALA A 227 24.35 16.36 9.38
N SER A 228 24.66 15.08 9.58
CA SER A 228 25.89 14.45 9.10
C SER A 228 26.02 14.52 7.58
N ALA A 229 24.89 14.54 6.87
CA ALA A 229 24.83 14.80 5.45
C ALA A 229 23.47 15.36 5.03
N ILE A 230 23.49 16.22 4.02
CA ILE A 230 22.30 16.59 3.25
C ILE A 230 22.43 15.94 1.87
N ARG A 231 21.38 15.26 1.46
CA ARG A 231 21.35 14.38 0.29
C ARG A 231 20.05 14.57 -0.47
N SER A 232 20.03 14.11 -1.71
CA SER A 232 18.81 14.03 -2.50
C SER A 232 18.15 12.66 -2.35
N GLY A 233 16.86 12.62 -2.58
CA GLY A 233 16.12 11.39 -2.79
C GLY A 233 15.05 11.60 -3.85
N THR A 234 14.29 10.55 -4.12
CA THR A 234 13.16 10.58 -5.05
C THR A 234 12.06 9.69 -4.51
N ARG A 235 10.81 10.15 -4.56
CA ARG A 235 9.67 9.26 -4.32
C ARG A 235 9.44 8.40 -5.56
N LEU A 236 9.32 7.08 -5.38
CA LEU A 236 9.02 6.16 -6.48
C LEU A 236 7.54 6.21 -6.84
#